data_AF-A0A948E1B3-F1
#
_entry.id   AF-A0A948E1B3-F1
#
_cell.length_a   1.000
_cell.length_b   1.000
_cell.length_c   1.000
_cell.angle_alpha   90.00
_cell.angle_beta   90.00
_cell.angle_gamma   90.00
#
_symmetry.space_group_name_H-M   'P 1'
#
loop_
_entity.id
_entity.type
_entity.pdbx_description
1 polymer ?
#
loop_
_entity_poly.entity_id
_entity_poly.type
_entity_poly.pdbx_seq_one_letter_code
_entity_poly.pdbx_strand_id
1 'polypeptide(L)'
;MKTLILLSFAIVIAACSSDSEKTECRYFDGDCDINCGDNCSPLCMYVEGTCDLTCGDDCSPECRDFIDYGPCNMDCGDNCDAYCWIGEVCHTTCGDNCEAACRYIQNCSVSAGDNSVINCISNEYCSVSCHGNCQLTCENTPNCSLDCSQGDSISCPDGTLACGNCSL
;
A
#
# COMPACT_ATOMS: atom_id res chain seq x y z
N MET A 1 40.51 58.42 1.84
CA MET A 1 40.59 57.00 1.47
C MET A 1 39.83 56.19 2.52
N LYS A 2 38.64 55.70 2.18
CA LYS A 2 37.87 54.77 3.00
C LYS A 2 37.57 53.56 2.12
N THR A 3 38.14 52.43 2.50
CA THR A 3 38.16 51.17 1.78
C THR A 3 36.77 50.54 1.78
N LEU A 4 36.18 50.30 0.60
CA LEU A 4 35.00 49.46 0.44
C LEU A 4 35.42 47.99 0.56
N ILE A 5 34.82 47.25 1.49
CA ILE A 5 34.94 45.80 1.60
C ILE A 5 33.72 45.19 0.90
N LEU A 6 33.95 44.59 -0.26
CA LEU A 6 32.97 43.77 -0.99
C LEU A 6 32.97 42.37 -0.37
N LEU A 7 31.91 42.03 0.35
CA LEU A 7 31.65 40.69 0.87
C LEU A 7 31.02 39.83 -0.22
N SER A 8 31.82 38.98 -0.84
CA SER A 8 31.39 37.95 -1.78
C SER A 8 30.73 36.79 -1.02
N PHE A 9 29.41 36.66 -1.11
CA PHE A 9 28.70 35.46 -0.66
C PHE A 9 28.89 34.34 -1.68
N ALA A 10 29.69 33.34 -1.32
CA ALA A 10 29.75 32.08 -2.07
C ALA A 10 28.47 31.28 -1.78
N ILE A 11 27.61 31.16 -2.79
CA ILE A 11 26.45 30.27 -2.76
C ILE A 11 26.99 28.84 -2.89
N VAL A 12 26.96 28.08 -1.80
CA VAL A 12 27.20 26.64 -1.82
C VAL A 12 25.92 26.00 -2.34
N ILE A 13 25.91 25.65 -3.62
CA ILE A 13 24.87 24.79 -4.20
C ILE A 13 25.15 23.39 -3.65
N ALA A 14 24.46 23.02 -2.57
CA ALA A 14 24.41 21.63 -2.13
C ALA A 14 23.68 20.85 -3.23
N ALA A 15 24.44 20.12 -4.05
CA ALA A 15 23.86 19.12 -4.93
C ALA A 15 23.32 18.00 -4.02
N CYS A 16 22.00 17.97 -3.80
CA CYS A 16 21.35 16.74 -3.37
C CYS A 16 21.66 15.71 -4.45
N SER A 17 22.44 14.68 -4.13
CA SER A 17 22.44 13.50 -4.99
C SER A 17 21.03 12.97 -4.95
N SER A 18 20.38 12.96 -6.10
CA SER A 18 19.23 12.13 -6.39
C SER A 18 19.69 10.69 -6.21
N ASP A 19 19.69 10.23 -4.96
CA ASP A 19 19.88 8.84 -4.61
C ASP A 19 18.84 8.06 -5.42
N SER A 20 19.33 7.07 -6.16
CA SER A 20 18.54 6.09 -6.87
C SER A 20 17.30 5.74 -6.05
N GLU A 21 16.11 5.93 -6.64
CA GLU A 21 14.82 5.50 -6.07
C GLU A 21 15.00 4.06 -5.58
N LYS A 22 15.13 3.87 -4.27
CA LYS A 22 15.24 2.54 -3.69
C LYS A 22 13.88 1.91 -3.88
N THR A 23 13.77 0.96 -4.80
CA THR A 23 12.54 0.18 -5.01
C THR A 23 12.56 -1.12 -4.20
N GLU A 24 13.56 -1.36 -3.35
CA GLU A 24 13.58 -2.53 -2.49
C GLU A 24 14.29 -2.31 -1.15
N CYS A 25 13.75 -2.93 -0.11
CA CYS A 25 14.38 -3.19 1.17
C CYS A 25 14.37 -4.70 1.44
N ARG A 26 15.55 -5.25 1.71
CA ARG A 26 15.71 -6.66 2.07
C ARG A 26 16.63 -6.80 3.26
N TYR A 27 16.27 -7.64 4.22
CA TYR A 27 17.11 -7.99 5.38
C TYR A 27 17.57 -6.74 6.15
N PHE A 28 16.63 -5.87 6.47
CA PHE A 28 16.91 -4.59 7.10
C PHE A 28 16.49 -4.61 8.58
N ASP A 29 17.43 -4.22 9.45
CA ASP A 29 17.19 -4.01 10.87
C ASP A 29 16.78 -2.54 11.07
N GLY A 30 15.48 -2.32 11.27
CA GLY A 30 14.86 -0.99 11.39
C GLY A 30 13.72 -0.78 10.39
N ASP A 31 13.28 0.47 10.28
CA ASP A 31 12.19 0.87 9.39
C ASP A 31 12.68 1.01 7.94
N CYS A 32 11.86 0.59 6.99
CA CYS A 32 12.05 0.75 5.56
C CYS A 32 11.01 1.71 5.00
N ASP A 33 11.48 2.85 4.49
CA ASP A 33 10.64 3.81 3.78
C ASP A 33 11.03 3.82 2.29
N ILE A 34 10.08 3.51 1.41
CA ILE A 34 10.25 3.59 -0.05
C ILE A 34 9.22 4.55 -0.62
N ASN A 35 9.69 5.51 -1.44
CA ASN A 35 8.83 6.37 -2.26
C ASN A 35 9.40 6.44 -3.68
N CYS A 36 8.63 5.98 -4.68
CA CYS A 36 9.11 5.82 -6.06
C CYS A 36 8.22 6.46 -7.14
N GLY A 37 7.20 7.24 -6.78
CA GLY A 37 6.31 7.86 -7.76
C GLY A 37 5.48 6.85 -8.55
N ASP A 38 5.14 7.16 -9.80
CA ASP A 38 4.30 6.32 -10.67
C ASP A 38 5.11 5.17 -11.31
N ASN A 39 4.42 4.13 -11.79
CA ASN A 39 5.00 3.04 -12.59
C ASN A 39 6.18 2.31 -11.91
N CYS A 40 6.08 2.11 -10.59
CA CYS A 40 7.12 1.43 -9.81
C CYS A 40 6.60 0.20 -9.07
N SER A 41 7.52 -0.65 -8.60
CA SER A 41 7.19 -1.88 -7.86
C SER A 41 8.04 -1.97 -6.60
N PRO A 42 7.71 -1.18 -5.57
CA PRO A 42 8.49 -1.16 -4.34
C PRO A 42 8.30 -2.47 -3.57
N LEU A 43 9.39 -3.05 -3.07
CA LEU A 43 9.40 -4.33 -2.36
C LEU A 43 9.97 -4.20 -0.95
N CYS A 44 9.21 -4.62 0.05
CA CYS A 44 9.69 -4.84 1.41
C CYS A 44 9.72 -6.33 1.74
N MET A 45 10.88 -6.84 2.18
CA MET A 45 11.01 -8.27 2.50
C MET A 45 12.01 -8.52 3.65
N TYR A 46 11.63 -9.33 4.63
CA TYR A 46 12.46 -9.64 5.81
C TYR A 46 13.00 -8.37 6.51
N VAL A 47 12.12 -7.42 6.82
CA VAL A 47 12.45 -6.19 7.54
C VAL A 47 11.92 -6.30 8.96
N GLU A 48 12.76 -5.99 9.96
CA GLU A 48 12.37 -6.13 11.37
C GLU A 48 11.48 -4.99 11.90
N GLY A 49 11.59 -3.80 11.29
CA GLY A 49 10.78 -2.63 11.62
C GLY A 49 9.53 -2.51 10.74
N THR A 50 9.08 -1.27 10.58
CA THR A 50 7.93 -0.91 9.73
C THR A 50 8.34 -0.90 8.27
N CYS A 51 7.45 -1.36 7.38
CA CYS A 51 7.59 -1.17 5.94
C CYS A 51 6.59 -0.12 5.47
N ASP A 52 7.05 1.06 5.09
CA ASP A 52 6.23 2.12 4.52
C ASP A 52 6.54 2.24 3.01
N LEU A 53 5.61 1.74 2.18
CA LEU A 53 5.73 1.76 0.73
C LEU A 53 4.76 2.78 0.13
N THR A 54 5.28 3.83 -0.50
CA THR A 54 4.47 4.86 -1.18
C THR A 54 4.78 4.88 -2.67
N CYS A 55 3.74 4.86 -3.50
CA CYS A 55 3.83 5.08 -4.94
C CYS A 55 2.65 5.91 -5.44
N GLY A 56 2.74 6.41 -6.66
CA GLY A 56 1.64 7.07 -7.36
C GLY A 56 0.81 6.05 -8.14
N ASP A 57 0.52 6.35 -9.40
CA ASP A 57 -0.33 5.51 -10.23
C ASP A 57 0.44 4.34 -10.88
N ASP A 58 -0.30 3.31 -11.31
CA ASP A 58 0.21 2.16 -12.07
C ASP A 58 1.37 1.43 -11.36
N CYS A 59 1.30 1.29 -10.04
CA CYS A 59 2.35 0.65 -9.25
C CYS A 59 1.96 -0.74 -8.71
N SER A 60 2.97 -1.49 -8.29
CA SER A 60 2.78 -2.84 -7.71
C SER A 60 3.58 -3.00 -6.40
N PRO A 61 3.16 -2.34 -5.30
CA PRO A 61 3.85 -2.44 -4.02
C PRO A 61 3.69 -3.82 -3.42
N GLU A 62 4.76 -4.34 -2.84
CA GLU A 62 4.79 -5.71 -2.33
C GLU A 62 5.47 -5.79 -0.95
N CYS A 63 4.78 -6.43 -0.01
CA CYS A 63 5.33 -6.80 1.29
C CYS A 63 5.32 -8.32 1.47
N ARG A 64 6.50 -8.89 1.77
CA ARG A 64 6.67 -10.34 1.94
C ARG A 64 7.38 -10.68 3.25
N ASP A 65 6.93 -11.76 3.87
CA ASP A 65 7.61 -12.46 4.95
C ASP A 65 8.01 -11.54 6.11
N PHE A 66 7.02 -10.86 6.69
CA PHE A 66 7.21 -9.93 7.82
C PHE A 66 6.57 -10.43 9.13
N ILE A 67 6.61 -11.74 9.37
CA ILE A 67 6.14 -12.35 10.63
C ILE A 67 7.05 -11.91 11.79
N ASP A 68 6.45 -11.61 12.94
CA ASP A 68 7.12 -11.15 14.17
C ASP A 68 7.77 -9.74 14.04
N TYR A 69 7.43 -8.98 12.99
CA TYR A 69 7.98 -7.65 12.70
C TYR A 69 6.89 -6.56 12.65
N GLY A 70 7.30 -5.33 12.35
CA GLY A 70 6.41 -4.19 12.23
C GLY A 70 5.35 -4.31 11.13
N PRO A 71 4.35 -3.41 11.12
CA PRO A 71 3.32 -3.41 10.10
C PRO A 71 3.91 -3.09 8.72
N CYS A 72 3.26 -3.60 7.67
CA CYS A 72 3.44 -3.10 6.32
C CYS A 72 2.31 -2.13 5.97
N ASN A 73 2.67 -0.90 5.64
CA ASN A 73 1.78 0.13 5.13
C ASN A 73 2.10 0.38 3.65
N MET A 74 1.09 0.28 2.79
CA MET A 74 1.17 0.58 1.37
C MET A 74 0.20 1.71 1.04
N ASP A 75 0.69 2.77 0.41
CA ASP A 75 -0.11 3.90 -0.08
C ASP A 75 0.19 4.11 -1.57
N CYS A 76 -0.82 3.91 -2.40
CA CYS A 76 -0.70 4.00 -3.85
C CYS A 76 -1.85 4.78 -4.50
N GLY A 77 -1.61 5.29 -5.70
CA GLY A 77 -2.62 5.94 -6.53
C GLY A 77 -3.55 4.95 -7.22
N ASP A 78 -3.97 5.30 -8.43
CA ASP A 78 -4.89 4.50 -9.25
C ASP A 78 -4.16 3.33 -9.92
N ASN A 79 -4.92 2.29 -10.31
CA ASN A 79 -4.42 1.10 -11.01
C ASN A 79 -3.29 0.37 -10.24
N CYS A 80 -3.39 0.36 -8.92
CA CYS A 80 -2.40 -0.25 -8.04
C CYS A 80 -2.63 -1.76 -7.85
N ASP A 81 -1.59 -2.57 -8.03
CA ASP A 81 -1.57 -4.02 -7.71
C ASP A 81 -0.80 -4.27 -6.41
N ALA A 82 -1.48 -4.11 -5.28
CA ALA A 82 -0.88 -4.18 -3.95
C ALA A 82 -0.92 -5.60 -3.38
N TYR A 83 0.25 -6.14 -3.00
CA TYR A 83 0.35 -7.53 -2.53
C TYR A 83 1.03 -7.67 -1.16
N CYS A 84 0.30 -8.26 -0.21
CA CYS A 84 0.81 -8.64 1.09
C CYS A 84 0.83 -10.16 1.25
N TRP A 85 1.99 -10.71 1.57
CA TRP A 85 2.18 -12.14 1.77
C TRP A 85 2.94 -12.44 3.05
N ILE A 86 2.30 -13.18 3.94
CA ILE A 86 2.86 -13.69 5.19
C ILE A 86 3.33 -12.56 6.13
N GLY A 87 2.57 -12.30 7.18
CA GLY A 87 2.89 -11.26 8.17
C GLY A 87 1.77 -11.03 9.18
N GLU A 88 1.98 -10.07 10.09
CA GLU A 88 1.00 -9.78 11.13
C GLU A 88 -0.03 -8.74 10.69
N VAL A 89 0.43 -7.57 10.23
CA VAL A 89 -0.43 -6.42 9.93
C VAL A 89 -0.09 -5.85 8.56
N CYS A 90 -1.08 -5.81 7.67
CA CYS A 90 -0.98 -5.17 6.37
C CYS A 90 -2.08 -4.11 6.23
N HIS A 91 -1.65 -2.88 6.01
CA HIS A 91 -2.51 -1.73 5.73
C HIS A 91 -2.28 -1.27 4.30
N THR A 92 -3.33 -1.27 3.48
CA THR A 92 -3.27 -0.80 2.09
C THR A 92 -4.25 0.34 1.91
N THR A 93 -3.78 1.47 1.41
CA THR A 93 -4.60 2.55 0.86
C THR A 93 -4.30 2.67 -0.62
N CYS A 94 -5.33 2.70 -1.44
CA CYS A 94 -5.17 2.78 -2.88
C CYS A 94 -6.30 3.59 -3.53
N GLY A 95 -6.03 4.15 -4.71
CA GLY A 95 -6.98 4.92 -5.52
C GLY A 95 -8.04 4.07 -6.20
N ASP A 96 -8.44 4.46 -7.41
CA ASP A 96 -9.42 3.74 -8.22
C ASP A 96 -8.76 2.56 -8.97
N ASN A 97 -9.57 1.56 -9.34
CA ASN A 97 -9.18 0.38 -10.11
C ASN A 97 -8.04 -0.42 -9.48
N CYS A 98 -8.01 -0.53 -8.15
CA CYS A 98 -6.99 -1.33 -7.48
C CYS A 98 -7.26 -2.82 -7.57
N GLU A 99 -6.18 -3.58 -7.60
CA GLU A 99 -6.17 -4.99 -7.25
C GLU A 99 -5.36 -5.16 -5.95
N ALA A 100 -6.02 -5.47 -4.83
CA ALA A 100 -5.35 -5.68 -3.56
C ALA A 100 -5.47 -7.14 -3.12
N ALA A 101 -4.35 -7.75 -2.72
CA ALA A 101 -4.33 -9.13 -2.27
C ALA A 101 -3.56 -9.31 -0.96
N CYS A 102 -4.25 -9.82 0.05
CA CYS A 102 -3.69 -10.19 1.35
C CYS A 102 -3.75 -11.70 1.53
N ARG A 103 -2.59 -12.34 1.74
CA ARG A 103 -2.50 -13.79 1.93
C ARG A 103 -1.70 -14.16 3.17
N TYR A 104 -2.28 -14.99 4.02
CA TYR A 104 -1.65 -15.46 5.26
C TYR A 104 -1.24 -14.31 6.19
N ILE A 105 -2.09 -13.28 6.29
CA ILE A 105 -1.91 -12.12 7.15
C ILE A 105 -2.85 -12.24 8.36
N GLN A 106 -2.39 -11.90 9.57
CA GLN A 106 -3.31 -11.88 10.72
C GLN A 106 -4.37 -10.78 10.54
N ASN A 107 -3.95 -9.54 10.29
CA ASN A 107 -4.82 -8.38 10.13
C ASN A 107 -4.56 -7.69 8.79
N CYS A 108 -5.46 -7.87 7.83
CA CYS A 108 -5.46 -7.12 6.58
C CYS A 108 -6.52 -6.01 6.62
N SER A 109 -6.11 -4.79 6.34
CA SER A 109 -7.01 -3.63 6.20
C SER A 109 -6.77 -2.95 4.87
N VAL A 110 -7.81 -2.79 4.06
CA VAL A 110 -7.73 -2.15 2.73
C VAL A 110 -8.72 -0.99 2.64
N SER A 111 -8.25 0.18 2.21
CA SER A 111 -9.08 1.31 1.80
C SER A 111 -8.88 1.53 0.31
N ALA A 112 -9.93 1.36 -0.49
CA ALA A 112 -9.84 1.40 -1.96
C ALA A 112 -10.88 2.33 -2.58
N GLY A 113 -10.53 2.92 -3.72
CA GLY A 113 -11.40 3.73 -4.57
C GLY A 113 -12.39 2.90 -5.39
N ASP A 114 -12.97 3.53 -6.40
CA ASP A 114 -13.98 2.95 -7.30
C ASP A 114 -13.38 1.83 -8.16
N ASN A 115 -14.25 0.90 -8.56
CA ASN A 115 -13.94 -0.27 -9.39
C ASN A 115 -12.79 -1.16 -8.92
N SER A 116 -12.57 -1.26 -7.60
CA SER A 116 -11.47 -2.03 -7.03
C SER A 116 -11.84 -3.49 -6.71
N VAL A 117 -10.87 -4.41 -6.82
CA VAL A 117 -10.98 -5.82 -6.49
C VAL A 117 -10.05 -6.16 -5.33
N ILE A 118 -10.61 -6.73 -4.25
CA ILE A 118 -9.86 -7.09 -3.05
C ILE A 118 -10.00 -8.59 -2.79
N ASN A 119 -8.86 -9.25 -2.56
CA ASN A 119 -8.79 -10.69 -2.30
C ASN A 119 -8.09 -10.97 -0.96
N CYS A 120 -8.82 -11.54 -0.02
CA CYS A 120 -8.32 -11.97 1.29
C CYS A 120 -8.32 -13.50 1.37
N ILE A 121 -7.14 -14.11 1.54
CA ILE A 121 -6.98 -15.57 1.56
C ILE A 121 -6.23 -16.00 2.81
N SER A 122 -6.86 -16.87 3.60
CA SER A 122 -6.25 -17.44 4.81
C SER A 122 -5.78 -16.39 5.81
N ASN A 123 -6.56 -15.31 5.97
CA ASN A 123 -6.29 -14.27 6.96
C ASN A 123 -7.11 -14.51 8.24
N GLU A 124 -6.69 -13.97 9.39
CA GLU A 124 -7.53 -14.00 10.60
C GLU A 124 -8.63 -12.93 10.51
N TYR A 125 -8.27 -11.73 10.10
CA TYR A 125 -9.15 -10.58 9.86
C TYR A 125 -8.88 -9.94 8.50
N CYS A 126 -9.96 -9.60 7.80
CA CYS A 126 -9.95 -8.80 6.59
C CYS A 126 -11.04 -7.72 6.70
N SER A 127 -10.61 -6.46 6.77
CA SER A 127 -11.49 -5.30 6.81
C SER A 127 -11.25 -4.42 5.58
N VAL A 128 -12.29 -4.23 4.78
CA VAL A 128 -12.21 -3.45 3.55
C VAL A 128 -13.18 -2.29 3.63
N SER A 129 -12.70 -1.09 3.32
CA SER A 129 -13.49 0.13 3.17
C SER A 129 -13.43 0.60 1.73
N CYS A 130 -14.58 0.71 1.07
CA CYS A 130 -14.66 1.13 -0.32
C CYS A 130 -15.31 2.51 -0.48
N HIS A 131 -14.65 3.37 -1.25
CA HIS A 131 -15.09 4.74 -1.55
C HIS A 131 -15.96 4.83 -2.82
N GLY A 132 -16.13 3.71 -3.53
CA GLY A 132 -16.98 3.54 -4.70
C GLY A 132 -17.48 2.09 -4.84
N ASN A 133 -17.73 1.66 -6.07
CA ASN A 133 -17.98 0.26 -6.40
C ASN A 133 -16.71 -0.55 -6.12
N CYS A 134 -16.85 -1.70 -5.49
CA CYS A 134 -15.72 -2.60 -5.28
C CYS A 134 -16.22 -4.02 -5.03
N GLN A 135 -15.32 -4.99 -5.16
CA GLN A 135 -15.59 -6.38 -4.83
C GLN A 135 -14.58 -6.92 -3.83
N LEU A 136 -15.06 -7.70 -2.87
CA LEU A 136 -14.28 -8.40 -1.87
C LEU A 136 -14.55 -9.91 -1.97
N THR A 137 -13.49 -10.66 -2.19
CA THR A 137 -13.47 -12.12 -2.04
C THR A 137 -12.72 -12.51 -0.77
N CYS A 138 -13.35 -13.35 0.05
CA CYS A 138 -12.74 -13.89 1.26
C CYS A 138 -12.72 -15.42 1.22
N GLU A 139 -11.53 -16.00 1.14
CA GLU A 139 -11.31 -17.44 1.21
C GLU A 139 -10.64 -17.80 2.53
N ASN A 140 -11.20 -18.77 3.26
CA ASN A 140 -10.65 -19.24 4.55
C ASN A 140 -10.35 -18.10 5.54
N THR A 141 -11.15 -17.03 5.51
CA THR A 141 -10.97 -15.82 6.34
C THR A 141 -12.23 -15.63 7.21
N PRO A 142 -12.21 -16.04 8.49
CA PRO A 142 -13.42 -16.11 9.31
C PRO A 142 -13.99 -14.73 9.67
N ASN A 143 -13.15 -13.70 9.79
CA ASN A 143 -13.58 -12.33 10.09
C ASN A 143 -13.39 -11.45 8.85
N CYS A 144 -14.35 -11.54 7.92
CA CYS A 144 -14.36 -10.77 6.68
C CYS A 144 -15.45 -9.70 6.73
N SER A 145 -15.08 -8.44 6.49
CA SER A 145 -15.99 -7.30 6.53
C SER A 145 -15.75 -6.35 5.36
N LEU A 146 -16.84 -5.86 4.78
CA LEU A 146 -16.87 -4.85 3.73
C LEU A 146 -17.73 -3.67 4.19
N ASP A 147 -17.13 -2.50 4.28
CA ASP A 147 -17.78 -1.22 4.54
C ASP A 147 -17.88 -0.41 3.24
N CYS A 148 -19.08 0.09 2.94
CA CYS A 148 -19.38 0.81 1.71
C CYS A 148 -19.70 2.26 2.05
N SER A 149 -18.90 3.20 1.56
CA SER A 149 -19.17 4.64 1.74
C SER A 149 -20.50 5.10 1.12
N GLN A 150 -20.96 4.39 0.09
CA GLN A 150 -22.16 4.71 -0.68
C GLN A 150 -23.16 3.54 -0.68
N GLY A 151 -23.83 3.33 0.46
CA GLY A 151 -24.93 2.36 0.60
C GLY A 151 -24.54 1.13 1.40
N ASP A 152 -25.34 0.07 1.26
CA ASP A 152 -25.12 -1.19 1.97
C ASP A 152 -24.28 -2.16 1.13
N SER A 153 -23.48 -3.00 1.80
CA SER A 153 -22.83 -4.12 1.14
C SER A 153 -23.84 -5.18 0.70
N ILE A 154 -23.63 -5.75 -0.49
CA ILE A 154 -24.46 -6.81 -1.05
C ILE A 154 -23.65 -8.10 -1.19
N SER A 155 -24.34 -9.24 -1.08
CA SER A 155 -23.75 -10.55 -1.35
C SER A 155 -24.14 -11.00 -2.77
N CYS A 156 -23.14 -11.37 -3.54
CA CYS A 156 -23.28 -11.73 -4.95
C CYS A 156 -23.45 -13.24 -5.15
N PRO A 157 -24.03 -13.69 -6.29
CA PRO A 157 -24.30 -15.10 -6.54
C PRO A 157 -23.08 -16.02 -6.54
N ASP A 158 -21.89 -15.47 -6.79
CA ASP A 158 -20.60 -16.16 -6.78
C ASP A 158 -19.95 -16.24 -5.39
N GLY A 159 -20.57 -15.63 -4.38
CA GLY A 159 -20.08 -15.58 -3.01
C GLY A 159 -19.21 -14.35 -2.69
N THR A 160 -18.98 -13.46 -3.64
CA THR A 160 -18.30 -12.19 -3.37
C THR A 160 -19.20 -11.23 -2.58
N LEU A 161 -18.57 -10.30 -1.85
CA LEU A 161 -19.23 -9.13 -1.31
C LEU A 161 -18.95 -7.95 -2.23
N ALA A 162 -19.92 -7.07 -2.42
CA ALA A 162 -19.73 -5.90 -3.25
C ALA A 162 -20.34 -4.64 -2.65
N CYS A 163 -19.72 -3.50 -2.94
CA CYS A 163 -20.34 -2.18 -2.85
C CYS A 163 -20.89 -1.84 -4.24
N GLY A 164 -22.18 -1.49 -4.33
CA GLY A 164 -22.82 -1.19 -5.61
C GLY A 164 -23.41 -2.44 -6.30
N ASN A 165 -22.73 -2.95 -7.33
CA ASN A 165 -23.21 -4.05 -8.16
C ASN A 165 -22.27 -5.28 -8.12
N CYS A 166 -22.79 -6.44 -8.53
CA CYS A 166 -22.01 -7.68 -8.59
C CYS A 166 -21.16 -7.81 -9.86
N SER A 167 -20.95 -6.71 -10.58
CA SER A 167 -20.23 -6.70 -11.86
C SER A 167 -19.43 -5.41 -11.94
N LEU A 168 -18.12 -5.52 -11.80
CA LEU A 168 -17.18 -4.45 -12.12
C LEU A 168 -17.01 -4.34 -13.64
#